data_AF-A0A934ESG8-F1
#
_entry.id   AF-A0A934ESG8-F1
#
_cell.length_a   1.000
_cell.length_b   1.000
_cell.length_c   1.000
_cell.angle_alpha   90.00
_cell.angle_beta   90.00
_cell.angle_gamma   90.00
#
_symmetry.space_group_name_H-M   'P 1'
#
loop_
_entity.id
_entity.type
_entity.pdbx_description
1 polymer ?
#
loop_
_entity_poly.entity_id
_entity_poly.type
_entity_poly.pdbx_seq_one_letter_code
_entity_poly.pdbx_strand_id
1 'polypeptide(L)'
;MKEAKVGRKVALDLSKEIFDTRIPPHKSYDFDYAVRRTVKAEMLVFEVSVFPDEFYNRFFKSTIKNHDPAMKKAELKEAFINTSGSGYLLFKKESPINR
;
A
#
# COMPACT_ATOMS: atom_id res chain seq x y z
N MET A 1 4.28 13.84 -6.95
CA MET A 1 4.90 12.73 -6.20
C MET A 1 4.88 11.51 -7.09
N LYS A 2 5.97 10.74 -7.18
CA LYS A 2 6.01 9.48 -7.95
C LYS A 2 5.99 8.34 -6.94
N GLU A 3 5.16 7.33 -7.17
CA GLU A 3 5.03 6.15 -6.30
C GLU A 3 5.21 4.87 -7.11
N ALA A 4 5.63 3.80 -6.44
CA ALA A 4 5.61 2.44 -6.96
C ALA A 4 5.02 1.50 -5.90
N LYS A 5 4.42 0.40 -6.34
CA LYS A 5 3.79 -0.59 -5.47
C LYS A 5 4.53 -1.91 -5.58
N VAL A 6 5.03 -2.37 -4.44
CA VAL A 6 5.60 -3.71 -4.26
C VAL A 6 4.57 -4.54 -3.53
N GLY A 7 4.13 -5.64 -4.14
CA GLY A 7 3.18 -6.54 -3.52
C GLY A 7 2.35 -7.31 -4.53
N ARG A 8 1.40 -8.07 -4.00
CA ARG A 8 0.47 -8.85 -4.81
C ARG A 8 -0.91 -8.23 -4.75
N LYS A 9 -1.55 -8.07 -5.91
CA LYS A 9 -2.94 -7.64 -6.00
C LYS A 9 -3.76 -8.69 -6.73
N VAL A 10 -4.79 -9.17 -6.04
CA VAL A 10 -5.77 -10.12 -6.56
C VAL A 10 -7.19 -9.51 -6.47
N ALA A 11 -8.10 -10.05 -7.27
CA ALA A 11 -9.54 -9.81 -7.12
C ALA A 11 -10.00 -10.27 -5.73
N LEU A 12 -11.06 -9.65 -5.18
CA LEU A 12 -11.52 -9.96 -3.82
C LEU A 12 -12.09 -11.38 -3.69
N ASP A 13 -12.61 -11.92 -4.79
CA ASP A 13 -13.06 -13.30 -4.91
C ASP A 13 -11.92 -14.28 -5.26
N LEU A 14 -10.67 -13.78 -5.31
CA LEU A 14 -9.46 -14.53 -5.64
C LEU A 14 -9.45 -15.16 -7.04
N SER A 15 -10.44 -14.86 -7.88
CA SER A 15 -10.61 -15.46 -9.21
C SER A 15 -9.49 -15.12 -10.17
N LYS A 16 -8.83 -13.98 -9.95
CA LYS A 16 -7.81 -13.43 -10.85
C LYS A 16 -6.72 -12.69 -10.10
N GLU A 17 -5.48 -12.93 -10.55
CA GLU A 17 -4.34 -12.09 -10.22
C GLU A 17 -4.29 -10.87 -11.15
N ILE A 18 -4.21 -9.68 -10.55
CA ILE A 18 -4.11 -8.41 -11.27
C ILE A 18 -2.64 -8.08 -11.52
N PHE A 19 -1.81 -8.22 -10.47
CA PHE A 19 -0.35 -8.17 -10.59
C PHE A 19 0.31 -8.84 -9.38
N ASP A 20 1.57 -9.24 -9.55
CA ASP A 20 2.46 -9.63 -8.47
C ASP A 20 3.84 -9.01 -8.70
N THR A 21 4.20 -8.05 -7.86
CA THR A 21 5.49 -7.34 -7.87
C THR A 21 6.27 -7.61 -6.57
N ARG A 22 5.94 -8.68 -5.85
CA ARG A 22 6.67 -9.05 -4.62
C ARG A 22 8.14 -9.27 -4.93
N ILE A 23 9.00 -8.72 -4.08
CA ILE A 23 10.45 -8.89 -4.17
C ILE A 23 10.78 -10.31 -3.71
N PRO A 24 11.42 -11.14 -4.54
CA PRO A 24 11.86 -12.46 -4.11
C PRO A 24 12.91 -12.38 -2.99
N PRO A 25 13.09 -13.43 -2.18
CA PRO A 25 14.14 -13.48 -1.18
C PRO A 25 15.52 -13.14 -1.80
N HIS A 26 16.28 -12.29 -1.11
CA HIS A 26 17.61 -11.82 -1.53
C HIS A 26 17.65 -11.06 -2.86
N LYS A 27 16.51 -10.53 -3.33
CA LYS A 27 16.44 -9.64 -4.51
C LYS A 27 16.14 -8.21 -4.08
N SER A 28 16.23 -7.30 -5.06
CA SER A 28 15.94 -5.87 -4.91
C SER A 28 14.82 -5.45 -5.86
N TYR A 29 14.27 -4.25 -5.60
CA TYR A 29 13.36 -3.55 -6.50
C TYR A 29 13.95 -2.18 -6.80
N ASP A 30 14.12 -1.89 -8.08
CA ASP A 30 14.63 -0.61 -8.54
C ASP A 30 13.46 0.29 -8.95
N PHE A 31 13.53 1.56 -8.56
CA PHE A 31 12.49 2.55 -8.80
C PHE A 31 13.09 3.80 -9.44
N ASP A 32 12.75 4.02 -10.71
CA ASP A 32 13.18 5.23 -11.41
C ASP A 32 12.46 6.45 -10.87
N TYR A 33 13.22 7.44 -10.43
CA TYR A 33 12.70 8.73 -10.01
C TYR A 33 13.17 9.84 -10.93
N ALA A 34 12.25 10.35 -11.75
CA ALA A 34 12.48 11.49 -12.62
C ALA A 34 11.29 12.44 -12.51
N VAL A 35 11.49 13.59 -11.88
CA VAL A 35 10.51 14.68 -11.80
C VAL A 35 11.21 16.01 -12.03
N ARG A 36 10.49 17.00 -12.57
CA ARG A 36 11.04 18.36 -12.68
C ARG A 36 11.24 18.92 -11.27
N ARG A 37 12.45 19.43 -11.01
CA ARG A 37 12.77 20.12 -9.76
C ARG A 37 11.93 21.40 -9.66
N THR A 38 11.20 21.56 -8.55
CA THR A 38 10.58 22.85 -8.25
C THR A 38 11.65 23.81 -7.73
N VAL A 39 11.53 25.10 -8.07
CA VAL A 39 12.56 26.12 -7.78
C VAL A 39 12.92 26.21 -6.28
N LYS A 40 11.98 25.85 -5.40
CA LYS A 40 12.12 25.86 -3.94
C LYS A 40 12.42 24.49 -3.33
N ALA A 41 12.68 23.45 -4.13
CA ALA A 41 13.00 22.13 -3.59
C ALA A 41 14.43 22.11 -3.02
N GLU A 42 14.52 21.93 -1.71
CA GLU A 42 15.77 21.84 -0.95
C GLU A 42 16.12 20.39 -0.59
N MET A 43 15.11 19.52 -0.44
CA MET A 43 15.27 18.15 0.03
C MET A 43 14.54 17.15 -0.87
N LEU A 44 15.14 15.99 -1.07
CA LEU A 44 14.53 14.80 -1.61
C LEU A 44 14.17 13.90 -0.43
N VAL A 45 12.89 13.53 -0.33
CA VAL A 45 12.39 12.62 0.69
C VAL A 45 11.97 11.32 0.03
N PHE A 46 12.53 10.21 0.48
CA PHE A 46 12.17 8.86 0.06
C PHE A 46 11.58 8.11 1.25
N GLU A 47 10.39 7.53 1.05
CA GLU A 47 9.66 6.80 2.08
C GLU A 47 9.22 5.43 1.56
N VAL A 48 9.31 4.42 2.43
CA VAL A 48 8.74 3.09 2.21
C VAL A 48 7.71 2.85 3.29
N SER A 49 6.45 2.73 2.88
CA SER A 49 5.34 2.42 3.77
C SER A 49 4.82 1.02 3.49
N VAL A 50 4.50 0.29 4.54
CA VAL A 50 3.97 -1.08 4.47
C VAL A 50 2.53 -1.06 4.93
N PHE A 51 1.66 -1.74 4.19
CA PHE A 51 0.24 -1.93 4.51
C PHE A 51 -0.02 -3.44 4.61
N PRO A 52 0.23 -4.07 5.77
CA PRO A 52 0.20 -5.52 5.90
C PRO A 52 -1.20 -6.10 5.63
N ASP A 53 -2.25 -5.37 6.01
CA ASP A 53 -3.64 -5.82 5.88
C ASP A 53 -4.39 -5.18 4.69
N GLU A 54 -3.68 -4.66 3.67
CA GLU A 54 -4.32 -3.95 2.55
C GLU A 54 -5.43 -4.77 1.87
N PHE A 55 -5.17 -6.06 1.64
CA PHE A 55 -6.15 -6.96 1.04
C PHE A 55 -7.40 -7.13 1.92
N TYR A 56 -7.20 -7.41 3.22
CA TYR A 56 -8.30 -7.59 4.17
C TYR A 56 -9.10 -6.32 4.36
N ASN A 57 -8.44 -5.17 4.45
CA ASN A 57 -9.08 -3.86 4.52
C ASN A 57 -9.99 -3.61 3.31
N ARG A 58 -9.52 -3.95 2.09
CA ARG A 58 -10.35 -3.87 0.88
C ARG A 58 -11.52 -4.85 0.91
N PHE A 59 -11.27 -6.08 1.35
CA PHE A 59 -12.31 -7.11 1.51
C PHE A 59 -13.40 -6.64 2.47
N PHE A 60 -13.06 -6.30 3.72
CA PHE A 60 -14.03 -5.84 4.72
C PHE A 60 -14.82 -4.63 4.23
N LYS A 61 -14.15 -3.62 3.66
CA LYS A 61 -14.81 -2.43 3.13
C LYS A 61 -15.81 -2.78 2.02
N SER A 62 -15.46 -3.69 1.12
CA SER A 62 -16.34 -4.15 0.05
C SER A 62 -17.54 -4.94 0.58
N THR A 63 -17.30 -5.90 1.49
CA THR A 63 -18.34 -6.75 2.06
C THR A 63 -19.32 -5.95 2.91
N ILE A 64 -18.85 -4.99 3.72
CA ILE A 64 -19.70 -4.07 4.50
C ILE A 64 -20.58 -3.23 3.57
N LYS A 65 -20.02 -2.76 2.43
CA LYS A 65 -20.74 -1.94 1.45
C LYS A 65 -21.81 -2.73 0.69
N ASN A 66 -21.49 -3.94 0.26
CA ASN A 66 -22.39 -4.78 -0.55
C ASN A 66 -23.41 -5.54 0.30
N HIS A 67 -23.28 -5.51 1.62
CA HIS A 67 -24.18 -6.13 2.60
C HIS A 67 -24.43 -7.62 2.34
N ASP A 68 -23.35 -8.41 2.41
CA ASP A 68 -23.45 -9.86 2.34
C ASP A 68 -24.18 -10.42 3.58
N PRO A 69 -25.39 -11.00 3.43
CA PRO A 69 -26.18 -11.50 4.56
C PRO A 69 -25.57 -12.75 5.21
N ALA A 70 -24.64 -13.45 4.55
CA ALA A 70 -23.92 -14.58 5.14
C ALA A 70 -22.85 -14.14 6.15
N MET A 71 -22.47 -12.86 6.13
CA MET A 71 -21.39 -12.32 6.96
C MET A 71 -21.93 -11.40 8.05
N LYS A 72 -21.42 -11.57 9.27
CA LYS A 72 -21.80 -10.71 10.40
C LYS A 72 -21.18 -9.33 10.25
N LYS A 73 -21.99 -8.37 9.81
CA LYS A 73 -21.57 -6.97 9.58
C LYS A 73 -20.87 -6.31 10.77
N ALA A 74 -21.26 -6.65 12.00
CA ALA A 74 -20.63 -6.12 13.21
C ALA A 74 -19.17 -6.58 13.35
N GLU A 75 -18.93 -7.89 13.20
CA GLU A 75 -17.58 -8.48 13.26
C GLU A 75 -16.69 -7.93 12.13
N LEU A 76 -17.24 -7.76 10.91
CA LEU A 76 -16.50 -7.16 9.80
C LEU A 76 -16.09 -5.71 10.06
N LYS A 77 -16.96 -4.92 10.71
CA LYS A 77 -16.66 -3.53 11.07
C LYS A 77 -15.57 -3.46 12.13
N GLU A 78 -15.64 -4.32 13.13
CA GLU A 78 -14.62 -4.43 14.17
C GLU A 78 -13.28 -4.84 13.57
N ALA A 79 -13.25 -5.88 12.73
CA ALA A 79 -12.06 -6.30 12.01
C ALA A 79 -11.47 -5.15 11.18
N PHE A 80 -12.31 -4.43 10.42
CA PHE A 80 -11.86 -3.27 9.65
C PHE A 80 -11.27 -2.16 10.53
N ILE A 81 -11.88 -1.85 11.68
CA ILE A 81 -11.33 -0.86 12.62
C ILE A 81 -9.94 -1.30 13.08
N ASN A 82 -9.80 -2.57 13.49
CA ASN A 82 -8.54 -3.12 14.00
C ASN A 82 -7.42 -3.11 12.96
N THR A 83 -7.73 -3.36 11.69
CA THR A 83 -6.73 -3.46 10.62
C THR A 83 -6.56 -2.17 9.81
N SER A 84 -7.47 -1.21 9.89
CA SER A 84 -7.41 0.02 9.08
C SER A 84 -6.19 0.89 9.37
N GLY A 85 -5.67 0.82 10.60
CA GLY A 85 -4.50 1.56 11.06
C GLY A 85 -3.18 0.77 11.02
N SER A 86 -3.15 -0.44 10.45
CA SER A 86 -1.95 -1.30 10.51
C SER A 86 -0.81 -0.88 9.59
N GLY A 87 -1.03 0.17 8.79
CA GLY A 87 0.00 0.76 7.95
C GLY A 87 1.09 1.43 8.77
N TYR A 88 2.35 1.24 8.39
CA TYR A 88 3.49 1.86 9.07
C TYR A 88 4.59 2.29 8.10
N LEU A 89 5.37 3.28 8.52
CA LEU A 89 6.56 3.74 7.80
C LEU A 89 7.71 2.80 8.13
N LEU A 90 8.13 2.00 7.16
CA LEU A 90 9.25 1.07 7.30
C LEU A 90 10.58 1.80 7.20
N PHE A 91 10.69 2.76 6.29
CA PHE A 91 11.93 3.47 6.02
C PHE A 91 11.67 4.88 5.56
N LYS A 92 12.52 5.82 5.99
CA LYS A 92 12.55 7.20 5.51
C LYS A 92 13.99 7.66 5.34
N LYS A 93 14.28 8.29 4.21
CA LYS A 93 15.55 8.96 3.96
C LYS A 93 15.32 10.33 3.38
N GLU A 94 16.00 11.31 3.95
CA GLU A 94 16.01 12.67 3.45
C GLU A 94 17.42 12.98 2.94
N SER A 95 17.52 13.64 1.79
CA SER A 95 18.79 14.05 1.21
C SER A 95 18.67 15.46 0.66
N PRO A 96 19.62 16.37 0.94
CA PRO A 96 19.67 17.65 0.27
C PRO A 96 19.75 17.47 -1.24
N ILE A 97 19.00 18.29 -1.98
CA ILE A 97 19.15 18.43 -3.42
C ILE A 97 20.10 19.62 -3.60
N ASN A 98 21.40 19.36 -3.60
CA ASN A 98 22.39 20.41 -3.83
C ASN A 98 22.08 21.18 -5.12
N ARG A 99 22.39 22.48 -5.11
CA ARG A 99 22.19 23.37 -6.25
C ARG A 99 23.05 22.94 -7.43
#